data_AF-B0JQF5-F1
#
_entry.id   AF-B0JQF5-F1
#
_cell.length_a   1.000
_cell.length_b   1.000
_cell.length_c   1.000
_cell.angle_alpha   90.00
_cell.angle_beta   90.00
_cell.angle_gamma   90.00
#
_symmetry.space_group_name_H-M   'P 1'
#
loop_
_entity.id
_entity.type
_entity.pdbx_description
1 polymer ?
#
loop_
_entity_poly.entity_id
_entity_poly.type
_entity_poly.pdbx_seq_one_letter_code
_entity_poly.pdbx_strand_id
1 'polypeptide(L)'
;MNQQVYISYNWQEDSNEMANQLVQAFAAKGIEIIRDKTHTSYKDSIKNFMRQIGQGKCVVAVISDRYLKSENCMFELVEIARNGDFYQRIFPIILPDARIHKDLERIDYLKYWEDEKAKLQAKYKQIDLAKTNSIMATLNLYDEIRGNIDNLTNILKDMNTLNIDLHRQSEFAAMIQKVETKLAEDSQKLSNQSPVKSESKYTIHAKNVQIIEKGDGQIQDSSS
;
A
#
# COMPACT_ATOMS: atom_id res chain seq x y z
N MET A 1 -16.65 -0.45 2.03
CA MET A 1 -15.45 -1.26 2.30
C MET A 1 -15.08 -1.03 3.74
N ASN A 2 -14.88 -2.10 4.53
CA ASN A 2 -14.39 -2.00 5.90
C ASN A 2 -13.07 -1.22 5.90
N GLN A 3 -12.89 -0.39 6.92
CA GLN A 3 -11.68 0.35 7.13
C GLN A 3 -10.59 -0.58 7.63
N GLN A 4 -9.59 -0.79 6.79
CA GLN A 4 -8.52 -1.74 7.03
C GLN A 4 -7.26 -0.99 7.46
N VAL A 5 -6.70 -1.42 8.60
CA VAL A 5 -5.38 -1.02 9.06
C VAL A 5 -4.40 -2.10 8.65
N TYR A 6 -3.39 -1.76 7.87
CA TYR A 6 -2.32 -2.69 7.50
C TYR A 6 -1.11 -2.49 8.38
N ILE A 7 -0.28 -3.52 8.52
CA ILE A 7 1.06 -3.38 9.12
C ILE A 7 2.14 -3.87 8.15
N SER A 8 3.18 -3.05 8.00
CA SER A 8 4.41 -3.36 7.27
C SER A 8 5.57 -3.43 8.26
N TYR A 9 6.28 -4.55 8.29
CA TYR A 9 7.35 -4.83 9.26
C TYR A 9 8.29 -5.92 8.74
N ASN A 10 9.52 -5.93 9.25
CA ASN A 10 10.44 -7.04 9.00
C ASN A 10 10.10 -8.25 9.90
N TRP A 11 10.17 -9.47 9.40
CA TRP A 11 9.77 -10.68 10.17
C TRP A 11 10.72 -11.11 11.28
N GLN A 12 11.88 -10.47 11.38
CA GLN A 12 12.88 -10.77 12.40
C GLN A 12 12.41 -10.33 13.79
N GLU A 13 13.01 -10.92 14.82
CA GLU A 13 12.50 -10.96 16.20
C GLU A 13 11.99 -9.60 16.72
N ASP A 14 12.83 -8.56 16.77
CA ASP A 14 12.46 -7.25 17.34
C ASP A 14 11.27 -6.59 16.63
N SER A 15 11.29 -6.61 15.28
CA SER A 15 10.20 -6.03 14.46
C SER A 15 8.92 -6.87 14.56
N ASN A 16 9.05 -8.19 14.66
CA ASN A 16 7.93 -9.10 14.83
C ASN A 16 7.31 -9.00 16.23
N GLU A 17 8.11 -8.80 17.27
CA GLU A 17 7.63 -8.56 18.63
C GLU A 17 6.84 -7.25 18.68
N MET A 18 7.39 -6.16 18.14
CA MET A 18 6.69 -4.88 18.05
C MET A 18 5.37 -5.01 17.28
N ALA A 19 5.37 -5.73 16.15
CA ALA A 19 4.15 -6.00 15.39
C ALA A 19 3.11 -6.78 16.20
N ASN A 20 3.53 -7.76 17.02
CA ASN A 20 2.62 -8.48 17.90
C ASN A 20 2.03 -7.57 18.99
N GLN A 21 2.83 -6.71 19.60
CA GLN A 21 2.36 -5.73 20.60
C GLN A 21 1.32 -4.77 19.99
N LEU A 22 1.57 -4.26 18.77
CA LEU A 22 0.63 -3.43 18.03
C LEU A 22 -0.68 -4.15 17.73
N VAL A 23 -0.62 -5.38 17.22
CA VAL A 23 -1.81 -6.19 16.94
C VAL A 23 -2.67 -6.37 18.20
N GLN A 24 -2.05 -6.68 19.34
CA GLN A 24 -2.76 -6.83 20.61
C GLN A 24 -3.40 -5.52 21.08
N ALA A 25 -2.66 -4.41 21.03
CA ALA A 25 -3.15 -3.11 21.47
C ALA A 25 -4.33 -2.60 20.61
N PHE A 26 -4.25 -2.77 19.29
CA PHE A 26 -5.34 -2.41 18.38
C PHE A 26 -6.55 -3.32 18.54
N ALA A 27 -6.33 -4.63 18.72
CA ALA A 27 -7.42 -5.58 18.96
C ALA A 27 -8.18 -5.27 20.26
N ALA A 28 -7.50 -4.79 21.31
CA ALA A 28 -8.13 -4.32 22.54
C ALA A 28 -9.07 -3.11 22.34
N LYS A 29 -8.96 -2.41 21.21
CA LYS A 29 -9.82 -1.31 20.78
C LYS A 29 -10.83 -1.72 19.70
N GLY A 30 -10.90 -3.01 19.37
CA GLY A 30 -11.79 -3.53 18.33
C GLY A 30 -11.33 -3.21 16.91
N ILE A 31 -10.05 -2.87 16.72
CA ILE A 31 -9.47 -2.57 15.41
C ILE A 31 -8.60 -3.75 14.99
N GLU A 32 -8.93 -4.36 13.84
CA GLU A 32 -8.11 -5.42 13.26
C GLU A 32 -6.94 -4.81 12.47
N ILE A 33 -5.72 -5.32 12.74
CA ILE A 33 -4.55 -5.09 11.90
C ILE A 33 -4.38 -6.26 10.93
N ILE A 34 -4.38 -5.95 9.64
CA ILE A 34 -4.12 -6.87 8.54
C ILE A 34 -2.62 -7.02 8.36
N ARG A 35 -2.14 -8.28 8.43
CA ARG A 35 -0.75 -8.64 8.19
C ARG A 35 -0.64 -9.95 7.41
N ASP A 36 0.44 -10.08 6.67
CA ASP A 36 0.76 -11.23 5.84
C ASP A 36 0.61 -12.57 6.58
N LYS A 37 1.14 -12.69 7.80
CA LYS A 37 1.12 -13.93 8.59
C LYS A 37 -0.28 -14.50 8.84
N THR A 38 -1.31 -13.68 8.83
CA THR A 38 -2.69 -14.11 9.09
C THR A 38 -3.62 -13.97 7.89
N HIS A 39 -3.20 -13.21 6.86
CA HIS A 39 -4.02 -12.87 5.69
C HIS A 39 -3.45 -13.38 4.37
N THR A 40 -2.39 -14.19 4.41
CA THR A 40 -1.90 -14.95 3.25
C THR A 40 -1.93 -16.44 3.57
N SER A 41 -2.47 -17.22 2.63
CA SER A 41 -2.54 -18.68 2.67
C SER A 41 -1.50 -19.30 1.74
N TYR A 42 -1.33 -20.62 1.84
CA TYR A 42 -0.43 -21.35 0.97
C TYR A 42 -0.74 -21.09 -0.52
N LYS A 43 0.28 -20.64 -1.27
CA LYS A 43 0.27 -20.23 -2.69
C LYS A 43 -0.32 -18.86 -3.00
N ASP A 44 -0.69 -18.07 -2.01
CA ASP A 44 -1.07 -16.67 -2.25
C ASP A 44 0.12 -15.85 -2.74
N SER A 45 -0.17 -14.86 -3.58
CA SER A 45 0.84 -13.94 -4.10
C SER A 45 1.18 -12.89 -3.05
N ILE A 46 2.34 -13.07 -2.39
CA ILE A 46 2.90 -12.09 -1.46
C ILE A 46 2.96 -10.70 -2.12
N LYS A 47 3.37 -10.64 -3.39
CA LYS A 47 3.45 -9.37 -4.13
C LYS A 47 2.09 -8.69 -4.31
N ASN A 48 1.00 -9.44 -4.45
CA ASN A 48 -0.34 -8.84 -4.51
C ASN A 48 -0.75 -8.30 -3.13
N PHE A 49 -0.44 -9.03 -2.06
CA PHE A 49 -0.68 -8.57 -0.69
C PHE A 49 0.09 -7.27 -0.40
N MET A 50 1.37 -7.18 -0.77
CA MET A 50 2.18 -5.97 -0.61
C MET A 50 1.60 -4.76 -1.37
N ARG A 51 1.01 -4.97 -2.56
CA ARG A 51 0.30 -3.90 -3.29
C ARG A 51 -0.98 -3.46 -2.58
N GLN A 52 -1.69 -4.37 -1.92
CA GLN A 52 -2.85 -4.02 -1.08
C GLN A 52 -2.43 -3.13 0.09
N ILE A 53 -1.31 -3.45 0.74
CA ILE A 53 -0.71 -2.56 1.76
C ILE A 53 -0.43 -1.17 1.16
N GLY A 54 0.20 -1.12 -0.02
CA GLY A 54 0.47 0.13 -0.72
C GLY A 54 -0.75 1.01 -0.97
N GLN A 55 -1.90 0.40 -1.27
CA GLN A 55 -3.19 1.06 -1.48
C GLN A 55 -3.96 1.35 -0.17
N GLY A 56 -3.52 0.77 0.94
CA GLY A 56 -4.15 0.91 2.24
C GLY A 56 -4.24 2.37 2.68
N LYS A 57 -5.41 2.75 3.24
CA LYS A 57 -5.63 4.12 3.73
C LYS A 57 -4.97 4.40 5.07
N CYS A 58 -4.61 3.34 5.79
CA CYS A 58 -3.91 3.38 7.07
C CYS A 58 -2.91 2.23 7.11
N VAL A 59 -1.63 2.56 7.22
CA VAL A 59 -0.53 1.60 7.26
C VAL A 59 0.38 1.92 8.45
N VAL A 60 0.40 1.03 9.42
CA VAL A 60 1.37 1.05 10.52
C VAL A 60 2.69 0.49 10.01
N ALA A 61 3.79 1.24 10.10
CA ALA A 61 5.09 0.82 9.57
C ALA A 61 6.11 0.69 10.70
N VAL A 62 6.61 -0.52 10.96
CA VAL A 62 7.66 -0.77 11.97
C VAL A 62 9.02 -0.70 11.27
N ILE A 63 9.67 0.45 11.37
CA ILE A 63 10.91 0.77 10.66
C ILE A 63 12.12 0.39 11.52
N SER A 64 12.91 -0.57 11.06
CA SER A 64 14.19 -1.02 11.63
C SER A 64 15.33 -0.91 10.62
N ASP A 65 16.58 -1.15 11.03
CA ASP A 65 17.71 -1.24 10.08
C ASP A 65 17.44 -2.30 9.00
N ARG A 66 16.92 -3.45 9.44
CA ARG A 66 16.58 -4.58 8.56
C ARG A 66 15.40 -4.27 7.65
N TYR A 67 14.43 -3.47 8.11
CA TYR A 67 13.35 -2.97 7.25
C TYR A 67 13.93 -2.17 6.08
N LEU A 68 14.80 -1.20 6.37
CA LEU A 68 15.37 -0.27 5.37
C LEU A 68 16.33 -0.95 4.38
N LYS A 69 16.76 -2.18 4.69
CA LYS A 69 17.63 -3.01 3.85
C LYS A 69 16.90 -4.20 3.20
N SER A 70 15.61 -4.38 3.47
CA SER A 70 14.81 -5.49 2.94
C SER A 70 14.10 -5.09 1.65
N GLU A 71 14.25 -5.91 0.60
CA GLU A 71 13.54 -5.73 -0.68
C GLU A 71 12.02 -5.65 -0.49
N ASN A 72 11.47 -6.53 0.35
CA ASN A 72 10.03 -6.59 0.57
C ASN A 72 9.51 -5.33 1.30
N CYS A 73 10.13 -4.98 2.43
CA CYS A 73 9.70 -3.81 3.21
C CYS A 73 9.87 -2.51 2.42
N MET A 74 10.96 -2.37 1.65
CA MET A 74 11.18 -1.18 0.82
C MET A 74 10.26 -1.14 -0.39
N PHE A 75 9.89 -2.27 -0.98
CA PHE A 75 8.82 -2.34 -1.97
C PHE A 75 7.51 -1.81 -1.38
N GLU A 76 7.10 -2.28 -0.20
CA GLU A 76 5.87 -1.80 0.46
C GLU A 76 5.93 -0.29 0.73
N LEU A 77 7.05 0.21 1.26
CA LEU A 77 7.21 1.63 1.55
C LEU A 77 7.11 2.50 0.28
N VAL A 78 7.72 2.05 -0.81
CA VAL A 78 7.62 2.69 -2.13
C VAL A 78 6.21 2.60 -2.70
N GLU A 79 5.52 1.46 -2.58
CA GLU A 79 4.12 1.31 -3.00
C GLU A 79 3.21 2.27 -2.22
N ILE A 80 3.42 2.44 -0.91
CA ILE A 80 2.69 3.44 -0.12
C ILE A 80 2.99 4.81 -0.72
N ALA A 81 4.24 5.20 -0.93
CA ALA A 81 4.54 6.50 -1.53
C ALA A 81 3.89 6.71 -2.91
N ARG A 82 3.90 5.68 -3.75
CA ARG A 82 3.37 5.73 -5.13
C ARG A 82 1.85 5.94 -5.16
N ASN A 83 1.13 5.49 -4.14
CA ASN A 83 -0.32 5.66 -4.05
C ASN A 83 -0.74 7.00 -3.39
N GLY A 84 0.19 7.97 -3.23
CA GLY A 84 -0.12 9.34 -2.80
C GLY A 84 -0.41 9.49 -1.30
N ASP A 85 -0.63 10.70 -0.79
CA ASP A 85 -0.98 10.98 0.61
C ASP A 85 -0.09 10.24 1.65
N PHE A 86 1.20 10.07 1.33
CA PHE A 86 2.11 9.23 2.10
C PHE A 86 2.10 9.59 3.59
N TYR A 87 2.27 10.89 3.90
CA TYR A 87 2.27 11.41 5.26
C TYR A 87 0.98 11.10 6.02
N GLN A 88 -0.18 11.17 5.36
CA GLN A 88 -1.49 10.96 5.96
C GLN A 88 -1.84 9.48 6.16
N ARG A 89 -1.20 8.59 5.40
CA ARG A 89 -1.51 7.14 5.42
C ARG A 89 -0.54 6.32 6.23
N ILE A 90 0.68 6.81 6.46
CA ILE A 90 1.72 6.09 7.21
C ILE A 90 1.69 6.47 8.70
N PHE A 91 1.75 5.45 9.56
CA PHE A 91 1.82 5.56 11.02
C PHE A 91 3.08 4.84 11.50
N PRO A 92 4.25 5.51 11.48
CA PRO A 92 5.52 4.82 11.72
C PRO A 92 5.81 4.60 13.21
N ILE A 93 6.43 3.46 13.51
CA ILE A 93 7.23 3.20 14.72
C ILE A 93 8.69 3.04 14.29
N ILE A 94 9.57 3.89 14.80
CA ILE A 94 11.00 3.83 14.50
C ILE A 94 11.71 3.03 15.60
N LEU A 95 12.29 1.88 15.24
CA LEU A 95 13.09 1.05 16.14
C LEU A 95 14.46 1.68 16.41
N PRO A 96 15.12 1.36 17.55
CA PRO A 96 16.36 2.02 17.94
C PRO A 96 17.52 1.78 16.97
N ASP A 97 17.44 0.70 16.18
CA ASP A 97 18.43 0.34 15.17
C ASP A 97 18.22 1.08 13.82
N ALA A 98 17.08 1.73 13.61
CA ALA A 98 16.82 2.51 12.39
C ALA A 98 17.54 3.86 12.45
N ARG A 99 18.72 3.93 11.83
CA ARG A 99 19.61 5.10 11.89
C ARG A 99 19.26 6.18 10.87
N ILE A 100 18.02 6.70 10.92
CA ILE A 100 17.49 7.66 9.93
C ILE A 100 17.60 9.13 10.37
N HIS A 101 17.87 9.41 11.65
CA HIS A 101 17.83 10.78 12.17
C HIS A 101 19.07 11.62 11.84
N LYS A 102 20.26 10.99 11.78
CA LYS A 102 21.51 11.67 11.42
C LYS A 102 21.83 11.44 9.96
N ASP A 103 22.10 12.52 9.22
CA ASP A 103 22.38 12.44 7.79
C ASP A 103 23.63 11.58 7.49
N LEU A 104 24.64 11.62 8.37
CA LEU A 104 25.84 10.76 8.27
C LEU A 104 25.55 9.26 8.37
N GLU A 105 24.49 8.85 9.07
CA GLU A 105 24.11 7.43 9.16
C GLU A 105 23.11 7.07 8.06
N ARG A 106 22.20 7.99 7.75
CA ARG A 106 21.17 7.81 6.73
C ARG A 106 21.75 7.57 5.34
N ILE A 107 22.87 8.22 5.02
CA ILE A 107 23.59 8.01 3.75
C ILE A 107 24.05 6.56 3.57
N ASP A 108 24.25 5.79 4.66
CA ASP A 108 24.59 4.36 4.58
C ASP A 108 23.48 3.55 3.89
N TYR A 109 22.21 3.93 4.08
CA TYR A 109 21.09 3.25 3.41
C TYR A 109 21.05 3.57 1.91
N LEU A 110 21.40 4.80 1.51
CA LEU A 110 21.53 5.18 0.10
C LEU A 110 22.64 4.37 -0.56
N LYS A 111 23.81 4.31 0.08
CA LYS A 111 24.97 3.52 -0.33
C LYS A 111 24.62 2.04 -0.45
N TYR A 112 23.89 1.48 0.52
CA TYR A 112 23.46 0.09 0.53
C TYR A 112 22.67 -0.28 -0.74
N TRP A 113 21.66 0.52 -1.10
CA TRP A 113 20.84 0.23 -2.28
C TRP A 113 21.58 0.48 -3.60
N GLU A 114 22.51 1.44 -3.65
CA GLU A 114 23.45 1.58 -4.79
C GLU A 114 24.30 0.31 -4.97
N ASP A 115 24.85 -0.21 -3.88
CA ASP A 115 25.71 -1.40 -3.91
C ASP A 115 24.93 -2.66 -4.27
N GLU A 116 23.73 -2.88 -3.71
CA GLU A 116 22.87 -4.02 -4.08
C GLU A 116 22.48 -4.00 -5.56
N LYS A 117 22.13 -2.81 -6.10
CA LYS A 117 21.88 -2.62 -7.53
C LYS A 117 23.12 -2.94 -8.36
N ALA A 118 24.29 -2.41 -8.00
CA ALA A 118 25.53 -2.64 -8.72
C ALA A 118 25.92 -4.14 -8.73
N LYS A 119 25.78 -4.83 -7.59
CA LYS A 119 26.03 -6.27 -7.47
C LYS A 119 25.14 -7.10 -8.40
N LEU A 120 23.82 -6.83 -8.39
CA LEU A 120 22.87 -7.54 -9.25
C LEU A 120 23.13 -7.23 -10.73
N GLN A 121 23.38 -5.97 -11.06
CA GLN A 121 23.61 -5.53 -12.43
C GLN A 121 24.90 -6.13 -13.02
N ALA A 122 25.96 -6.28 -12.21
CA ALA A 122 27.20 -6.92 -12.63
C ALA A 122 26.99 -8.38 -13.01
N LYS A 123 26.18 -9.14 -12.24
CA LYS A 123 25.81 -10.52 -12.56
C LYS A 123 24.88 -10.59 -13.77
N TYR A 124 23.92 -9.67 -13.86
CA TYR A 124 22.96 -9.60 -14.96
C TYR A 124 23.65 -9.47 -16.33
N LYS A 125 24.70 -8.66 -16.44
CA LYS A 125 25.47 -8.45 -17.68
C LYS A 125 26.26 -9.68 -18.17
N GLN A 126 26.38 -10.73 -17.35
CA GLN A 126 27.14 -11.94 -17.69
C GLN A 126 26.26 -13.03 -18.35
N ILE A 127 24.96 -12.79 -18.50
CA ILE A 127 23.98 -13.76 -18.99
C ILE A 127 23.35 -13.25 -20.29
N ASP A 128 22.87 -14.15 -21.15
CA ASP A 128 22.07 -13.78 -22.33
C ASP A 128 20.76 -13.08 -21.89
N LEU A 129 20.61 -11.82 -22.33
CA LEU A 129 19.63 -10.86 -21.83
C LEU A 129 18.23 -11.03 -22.44
N ALA A 130 18.07 -11.88 -23.45
CA ALA A 130 16.82 -12.01 -24.20
C ALA A 130 15.65 -12.62 -23.40
N LYS A 131 15.87 -13.11 -22.17
CA LYS A 131 14.85 -13.85 -21.38
C LYS A 131 14.79 -13.50 -19.89
N THR A 132 15.38 -12.40 -19.44
CA THR A 132 15.57 -12.08 -18.01
C THR A 132 14.64 -10.97 -17.48
N ASN A 133 13.37 -10.96 -17.91
CA ASN A 133 12.38 -9.93 -17.55
C ASN A 133 12.15 -9.77 -16.03
N SER A 134 12.13 -10.88 -15.27
CA SER A 134 11.93 -10.82 -13.82
C SER A 134 13.11 -10.19 -13.10
N ILE A 135 14.35 -10.49 -13.52
CA ILE A 135 15.56 -9.91 -12.93
C ILE A 135 15.67 -8.42 -13.29
N MET A 136 15.26 -8.05 -14.51
CA MET A 136 15.14 -6.63 -14.88
C MET A 136 14.12 -5.90 -14.02
N ALA A 137 12.99 -6.53 -13.68
CA ALA A 137 12.02 -5.94 -12.76
C ALA A 137 12.62 -5.73 -11.36
N THR A 138 13.46 -6.64 -10.85
CA THR A 138 14.19 -6.45 -9.58
C THR A 138 15.21 -5.31 -9.67
N LEU A 139 15.96 -5.20 -10.78
CA LEU A 139 16.88 -4.07 -10.99
C LEU A 139 16.14 -2.72 -11.01
N ASN A 140 14.99 -2.66 -11.67
CA ASN A 140 14.14 -1.47 -11.69
C ASN A 140 13.60 -1.15 -10.30
N LEU A 141 13.22 -2.18 -9.52
CA LEU A 141 12.83 -1.99 -8.12
C LEU A 141 13.97 -1.40 -7.28
N TYR A 142 15.20 -1.90 -7.42
CA TYR A 142 16.34 -1.34 -6.66
C TYR A 142 16.63 0.11 -7.05
N ASP A 143 16.46 0.45 -8.33
CA ASP A 143 16.54 1.83 -8.80
C ASP A 143 15.46 2.72 -8.18
N GLU A 144 14.22 2.23 -8.15
CA GLU A 144 13.10 2.96 -7.56
C GLU A 144 13.25 3.14 -6.04
N ILE A 145 13.67 2.09 -5.33
CA ILE A 145 13.98 2.15 -3.90
C ILE A 145 15.07 3.20 -3.68
N ARG A 146 16.17 3.14 -4.43
CA ARG A 146 17.26 4.12 -4.29
C ARG A 146 16.81 5.55 -4.60
N GLY A 147 15.95 5.73 -5.60
CA GLY A 147 15.39 7.04 -5.97
C GLY A 147 14.46 7.63 -4.92
N ASN A 148 13.81 6.79 -4.11
CA ASN A 148 12.84 7.22 -3.11
C ASN A 148 13.38 7.27 -1.67
N ILE A 149 14.36 6.43 -1.30
CA ILE A 149 14.74 6.20 0.09
C ILE A 149 15.17 7.49 0.82
N ASP A 150 15.86 8.40 0.14
CA ASP A 150 16.26 9.68 0.72
C ASP A 150 15.04 10.51 1.15
N ASN A 151 14.12 10.76 0.21
CA ASN A 151 12.90 11.53 0.48
C ASN A 151 12.00 10.85 1.53
N LEU A 152 11.79 9.54 1.42
CA LEU A 152 10.91 8.81 2.35
C LEU A 152 11.47 8.81 3.76
N THR A 153 12.76 8.56 3.93
CA THR A 153 13.40 8.64 5.26
C THR A 153 13.49 10.08 5.75
N ASN A 154 13.55 11.08 4.87
CA ASN A 154 13.47 12.50 5.23
C ASN A 154 12.11 12.88 5.83
N ILE A 155 11.03 12.38 5.24
CA ILE A 155 9.69 12.55 5.80
C ILE A 155 9.58 11.83 7.14
N LEU A 156 10.03 10.56 7.20
CA LEU A 156 9.94 9.76 8.43
C LEU A 156 10.75 10.36 9.59
N LYS A 157 11.93 10.94 9.34
CA LYS A 157 12.76 11.55 10.41
C LYS A 157 12.16 12.85 10.97
N ASP A 158 11.33 13.54 10.19
CA ASP A 158 10.69 14.81 10.56
C ASP A 158 9.39 14.58 11.36
N MET A 159 8.80 13.39 11.24
CA MET A 159 7.63 13.01 12.04
C MET A 159 7.99 12.87 13.53
N ASN A 160 7.14 13.42 14.41
CA ASN A 160 7.20 13.06 15.82
C ASN A 160 6.58 11.67 16.02
N THR A 161 7.44 10.66 15.99
CA THR A 161 7.03 9.25 16.07
C THR A 161 6.90 8.74 17.50
N LEU A 162 7.21 9.54 18.53
CA LEU A 162 7.43 9.14 19.92
C LEU A 162 8.55 8.08 20.05
N ASN A 163 9.22 8.06 21.19
CA ASN A 163 10.11 6.93 21.49
C ASN A 163 9.27 5.69 21.84
N ILE A 164 9.89 4.51 21.73
CA ILE A 164 9.20 3.23 21.95
C ILE A 164 8.70 3.06 23.38
N ASP A 165 9.44 3.56 24.36
CA ASP A 165 9.06 3.40 25.77
C ASP A 165 7.75 4.15 26.07
N LEU A 166 7.58 5.35 25.50
CA LEU A 166 6.35 6.13 25.59
C LEU A 166 5.17 5.42 24.91
N HIS A 167 5.40 4.79 23.76
CA HIS A 167 4.39 3.94 23.12
C HIS A 167 3.97 2.80 24.04
N ARG A 168 4.92 2.04 24.57
CA ARG A 168 4.63 0.88 25.42
C ARG A 168 3.95 1.26 26.74
N GLN A 169 4.41 2.33 27.40
CA GLN A 169 3.81 2.82 28.64
C GLN A 169 2.35 3.25 28.49
N SER A 170 1.97 3.71 27.29
CA SER A 170 0.60 4.15 26.97
C SER A 170 -0.20 3.15 26.16
N GLU A 171 0.31 1.91 25.99
CA GLU A 171 -0.31 0.89 25.14
C GLU A 171 -0.66 1.42 23.73
N PHE A 172 0.25 2.20 23.14
CA PHE A 172 0.14 2.81 21.81
C PHE A 172 -1.04 3.79 21.66
N ALA A 173 -1.59 4.32 22.76
CA ALA A 173 -2.81 5.15 22.75
C ALA A 173 -2.77 6.31 21.75
N ALA A 174 -1.66 7.05 21.68
CA ALA A 174 -1.52 8.19 20.77
C ALA A 174 -1.57 7.78 19.30
N MET A 175 -0.93 6.67 18.95
CA MET A 175 -0.97 6.13 17.59
C MET A 175 -2.38 5.64 17.24
N ILE A 176 -2.99 4.85 18.13
CA ILE A 176 -4.35 4.32 17.95
C ILE A 176 -5.33 5.47 17.72
N GLN A 177 -5.27 6.52 18.54
CA GLN A 177 -6.14 7.69 18.39
C GLN A 177 -6.00 8.36 17.02
N LYS A 178 -4.77 8.47 16.50
CA LYS A 178 -4.52 9.02 15.17
C LYS A 178 -5.05 8.11 14.06
N VAL A 179 -4.94 6.80 14.22
CA VAL A 179 -5.56 5.83 13.31
C VAL A 179 -7.09 5.95 13.34
N GLU A 180 -7.71 5.92 14.51
CA GLU A 180 -9.17 6.08 14.68
C GLU A 180 -9.69 7.36 14.03
N THR A 181 -8.96 8.47 14.22
CA THR A 181 -9.29 9.76 13.59
C THR A 181 -9.26 9.64 12.08
N LYS A 182 -8.20 9.05 11.51
CA LYS A 182 -8.06 8.86 10.06
C LYS A 182 -9.16 7.95 9.50
N LEU A 183 -9.51 6.89 10.22
CA LEU A 183 -10.62 6.02 9.87
C LEU A 183 -11.95 6.81 9.91
N ALA A 184 -12.24 7.58 10.96
CA ALA A 184 -13.45 8.41 11.00
C ALA A 184 -13.55 9.40 9.83
N GLU A 185 -12.45 10.10 9.50
CA GLU A 185 -12.39 11.04 8.38
C GLU A 185 -12.66 10.37 7.02
N ASP A 186 -12.10 9.20 6.78
CA ASP A 186 -12.31 8.46 5.54
C ASP A 186 -13.76 7.97 5.41
N SER A 187 -14.39 7.61 6.53
CA SER A 187 -15.80 7.19 6.57
C SER A 187 -16.71 8.37 6.22
N GLN A 188 -16.44 9.55 6.76
CA GLN A 188 -17.20 10.78 6.46
C GLN A 188 -17.02 11.24 5.01
N LYS A 189 -15.81 11.13 4.45
CA LYS A 189 -15.57 11.43 3.03
C LYS A 189 -16.39 10.52 2.11
N LEU A 190 -16.49 9.23 2.44
CA LEU A 190 -17.30 8.26 1.70
C LEU A 190 -18.80 8.54 1.82
N SER A 191 -19.30 8.91 3.00
CA SER A 191 -20.72 9.26 3.18
C SER A 191 -21.10 10.53 2.41
N ASN A 192 -20.22 11.53 2.41
CA ASN A 192 -20.46 12.82 1.74
C ASN A 192 -20.30 12.77 0.21
N GLN A 193 -19.81 11.65 -0.34
CA GLN A 193 -19.62 11.43 -1.79
C GLN A 193 -20.68 10.50 -2.42
N SER A 194 -21.74 10.11 -1.68
CA SER A 194 -22.86 9.35 -2.25
C SER A 194 -23.69 10.21 -3.25
N PRO A 195 -24.27 9.61 -4.31
CA PRO A 195 -24.43 10.29 -5.60
C PRO A 195 -25.48 11.41 -5.55
N VAL A 196 -25.08 12.58 -6.06
CA VAL A 196 -26.03 13.54 -6.66
C VAL A 196 -26.85 12.75 -7.67
N LYS A 197 -28.16 12.66 -7.45
CA LYS A 197 -29.12 12.13 -8.44
C LYS A 197 -28.84 12.83 -9.76
N SER A 198 -28.40 12.08 -10.76
CA SER A 198 -28.37 12.60 -12.13
C SER A 198 -29.81 12.86 -12.54
N GLU A 199 -30.25 14.11 -12.50
CA GLU A 199 -31.42 14.52 -13.25
C GLU A 199 -31.13 14.24 -14.73
N SER A 200 -31.85 13.27 -15.27
CA SER A 200 -31.84 12.91 -16.68
C SER A 200 -32.31 14.12 -17.52
N LYS A 201 -31.39 14.95 -17.98
CA LYS A 201 -31.64 15.93 -19.04
C LYS A 201 -31.47 15.27 -20.41
N TYR A 202 -32.37 14.35 -20.75
CA TYR A 202 -32.63 13.99 -22.13
C TYR A 202 -34.13 13.97 -22.38
N THR A 203 -34.64 15.10 -22.86
CA THR A 203 -35.96 15.21 -23.47
C THR A 203 -35.94 14.48 -24.80
N ILE A 204 -36.74 13.41 -24.92
CA ILE A 204 -37.03 12.77 -26.21
C ILE A 204 -37.93 13.73 -27.00
N HIS A 205 -37.39 14.36 -28.04
CA HIS A 205 -38.22 14.97 -29.07
C HIS A 205 -38.70 13.86 -30.02
N ALA A 206 -39.92 13.39 -29.80
CA ALA A 206 -40.65 12.58 -30.77
C ALA A 206 -40.86 13.42 -32.04
N LYS A 207 -40.21 13.02 -33.14
CA LYS A 207 -40.59 13.45 -34.50
C LYS A 207 -41.31 12.28 -35.17
N ASN A 208 -42.54 12.58 -35.57
CA ASN A 208 -43.49 11.75 -36.28
C ASN A 208 -42.86 10.95 -37.42
N VAL A 209 -43.01 9.62 -37.36
CA VAL A 209 -43.00 8.76 -38.55
C VAL A 209 -44.32 8.03 -38.56
N GLN A 210 -45.15 8.37 -39.55
CA GLN A 210 -46.42 7.70 -39.84
C GLN A 210 -46.14 6.25 -40.26
N ILE A 211 -46.74 5.29 -39.55
CA ILE A 211 -46.81 3.90 -40.00
C ILE A 211 -48.17 3.73 -40.68
N ILE A 212 -48.11 3.38 -41.96
CA ILE A 212 -49.24 2.96 -42.77
C ILE A 212 -49.46 1.48 -42.45
N GLU A 213 -50.60 1.14 -41.86
CA GLU A 213 -51.03 -0.26 -41.72
C GLU A 213 -51.46 -0.81 -43.08
N LYS A 214 -50.89 -1.96 -43.47
CA LYS A 214 -51.55 -2.91 -44.37
C LYS A 214 -51.27 -4.34 -43.92
N GLY A 215 -52.32 -4.97 -43.37
CA GLY A 215 -52.87 -6.21 -43.87
C GLY A 215 -52.15 -7.50 -43.51
N ASP A 216 -52.81 -8.27 -42.63
CA ASP A 216 -52.62 -9.70 -42.39
C ASP A 216 -52.49 -10.52 -43.70
N GLY A 217 -51.63 -11.53 -43.67
CA GLY A 217 -51.48 -12.47 -44.77
C GLY A 217 -50.48 -13.59 -44.49
N GLN A 218 -50.90 -14.55 -43.66
CA GLN A 218 -50.67 -15.99 -43.76
C GLN A 218 -49.46 -16.58 -44.53
N ILE A 219 -48.77 -17.52 -43.85
CA ILE A 219 -48.33 -18.87 -44.33
C ILE A 219 -47.15 -18.84 -45.35
N GLN A 220 -46.14 -19.73 -45.44
CA GLN A 220 -45.80 -21.11 -45.05
C GLN A 220 -44.25 -21.14 -45.06
N ASP A 221 -43.57 -21.81 -44.13
CA ASP A 221 -43.01 -23.16 -44.23
C ASP A 221 -42.32 -23.61 -45.54
N SER A 222 -41.19 -24.28 -45.31
CA SER A 222 -40.47 -25.27 -46.12
C SER A 222 -39.37 -24.83 -47.11
N SER A 223 -38.14 -25.07 -46.64
CA SER A 223 -37.16 -26.01 -47.22
C SER A 223 -36.75 -25.87 -48.68
N SER A 224 -35.45 -25.60 -48.88
CA SER A 224 -34.49 -26.55 -49.49
C SER A 224 -33.06 -26.12 -49.16
#